data_AF-A0A437RRY3-F1
#
_entry.id   AF-A0A437RRY3-F1
#
_cell.length_a   1.000
_cell.length_b   1.000
_cell.length_c   1.000
_cell.angle_alpha   90.00
_cell.angle_beta   90.00
_cell.angle_gamma   90.00
#
_symmetry.space_group_name_H-M   'P 1'
#
loop_
_entity.id
_entity.type
_entity.pdbx_description
1 polymer ?
#
loop_
_entity_poly.entity_id
_entity_poly.type
_entity_poly.pdbx_seq_one_letter_code
_entity_poly.pdbx_strand_id
1 'polypeptide(L)'
;MHLNPFDLRTPGVPMTSRFIPSTARTSIALAIGAGALFAAATAHAQVVSSGIVNLNIPASTNGLYLNVVTGANNLPAGGTGTTVPGWDINPWSATGLAFFSPTAPAGGAYVITSANNVTNLAPGSLVGATSTFGSGTTAFQSQWLLNSSNNFFGFRFVNEAGGTTHYGWAQIAIGAALTQRTLVQYAFEATPGASIAVVPEPGTYAMMGLGVIALLAARRRLSKQA
;
A
#
# COMPACT_ATOMS: atom_id res chain seq x y z
N MET A 1 55.42 -21.17 78.29
CA MET A 1 55.94 -20.43 77.12
C MET A 1 54.75 -20.12 76.24
N HIS A 2 54.32 -18.91 75.93
CA HIS A 2 54.93 -17.58 75.95
C HIS A 2 53.77 -16.57 76.14
N LEU A 3 54.02 -15.48 76.89
CA LEU A 3 53.06 -14.45 77.29
C LEU A 3 52.88 -13.38 76.20
N ASN A 4 51.62 -12.94 75.95
CA ASN A 4 51.12 -11.54 75.79
C ASN A 4 51.87 -10.58 74.81
N PRO A 5 51.57 -9.26 74.69
CA PRO A 5 50.46 -8.40 75.19
C PRO A 5 49.93 -7.38 74.14
N PHE A 6 49.15 -6.40 74.60
CA PHE A 6 48.79 -5.09 74.03
C PHE A 6 47.41 -5.00 73.35
N ASP A 7 46.33 -4.56 74.00
CA ASP A 7 46.05 -3.42 74.91
C ASP A 7 45.77 -2.08 74.18
N LEU A 8 44.76 -1.40 74.73
CA LEU A 8 44.35 0.00 74.55
C LEU A 8 43.41 0.34 73.39
N ARG A 9 42.10 0.15 73.65
CA ARG A 9 41.00 0.89 73.02
C ARG A 9 40.58 2.07 73.88
N THR A 10 40.41 3.24 73.25
CA THR A 10 39.38 4.31 73.39
C THR A 10 40.00 5.67 72.95
N PRO A 11 39.26 6.75 72.59
CA PRO A 11 37.80 6.98 72.64
C PRO A 11 37.15 7.65 71.40
N GLY A 12 35.82 7.48 71.30
CA GLY A 12 34.80 8.50 70.98
C GLY A 12 34.89 9.44 69.76
N VAL A 13 33.92 9.29 68.84
CA VAL A 13 33.23 10.43 68.20
C VAL A 13 31.74 10.08 68.03
N PRO A 14 30.79 10.87 68.55
CA PRO A 14 29.37 10.70 68.28
C PRO A 14 28.94 11.63 67.14
N MET A 15 28.29 11.12 66.09
CA MET A 15 27.39 11.95 65.27
C MET A 15 26.27 11.12 64.66
N THR A 16 25.08 11.44 65.14
CA THR A 16 23.75 11.34 64.54
C THR A 16 23.75 11.39 63.01
N SER A 17 23.23 10.35 62.35
CA SER A 17 22.82 10.44 60.95
C SER A 17 21.57 9.59 60.67
N ARG A 18 20.43 10.28 60.78
CA ARG A 18 19.23 10.22 59.94
C ARG A 18 18.90 8.90 59.22
N PHE A 19 17.76 8.34 59.61
CA PHE A 19 16.91 7.52 58.76
C PHE A 19 16.64 8.22 57.41
N ILE A 20 16.94 7.55 56.30
CA ILE A 20 16.29 7.78 55.01
C ILE A 20 15.93 6.39 54.44
N PRO A 21 14.63 6.09 54.23
CA PRO A 21 14.16 4.77 53.83
C PRO A 21 14.46 4.46 52.36
N SER A 22 14.53 3.15 52.11
CA SER A 22 14.67 2.52 50.80
C SER A 22 13.52 2.86 49.87
N THR A 23 13.85 3.17 48.61
CA THR A 23 12.97 2.86 47.49
C THR A 23 13.81 2.22 46.39
N ALA A 24 13.70 0.90 46.33
CA ALA A 24 14.25 0.05 45.29
C ALA A 24 13.63 0.46 43.94
N ARG A 25 14.47 0.89 43.01
CA ARG A 25 14.08 1.07 41.60
C ARG A 25 14.43 -0.21 40.86
N THR A 26 13.43 -1.08 40.73
CA THR A 26 13.46 -2.25 39.85
C THR A 26 13.68 -1.77 38.42
N SER A 27 14.86 -2.03 37.87
CA SER A 27 15.22 -1.67 36.50
C SER A 27 14.95 -2.87 35.59
N ILE A 28 13.94 -2.77 34.72
CA ILE A 28 13.70 -3.75 33.66
C ILE A 28 14.66 -3.40 32.52
N ALA A 29 15.74 -4.18 32.35
CA ALA A 29 16.62 -4.10 31.20
C ALA A 29 16.00 -4.90 30.04
N LEU A 30 15.54 -4.21 28.99
CA LEU A 30 15.18 -4.85 27.73
C LEU A 30 16.45 -4.96 26.88
N ALA A 31 17.02 -6.16 26.78
CA ALA A 31 18.16 -6.44 25.92
C ALA A 31 17.73 -6.41 24.45
N ILE A 32 18.27 -5.46 23.68
CA ILE A 32 18.11 -5.39 22.22
C ILE A 32 19.12 -6.36 21.61
N GLY A 33 18.63 -7.45 21.01
CA GLY A 33 19.45 -8.39 20.24
C GLY A 33 19.83 -7.80 18.89
N ALA A 34 21.12 -7.61 18.67
CA ALA A 34 21.71 -7.38 17.35
C ALA A 34 21.98 -8.73 16.69
N GLY A 35 21.50 -8.93 15.45
CA GLY A 35 21.82 -10.14 14.70
C GLY A 35 20.99 -10.37 13.43
N ALA A 36 21.36 -9.68 12.35
CA ALA A 36 21.32 -10.08 10.93
C ALA A 36 21.18 -8.83 10.05
N LEU A 37 22.32 -8.22 9.69
CA LEU A 37 22.38 -7.21 8.64
C LEU A 37 22.25 -7.90 7.28
N PHE A 38 21.02 -8.24 6.90
CA PHE A 38 20.67 -8.13 5.49
C PHE A 38 20.36 -6.66 5.27
N ALA A 39 21.26 -5.95 4.58
CA ALA A 39 20.88 -4.73 3.92
C ALA A 39 19.86 -5.12 2.84
N ALA A 40 18.59 -5.26 3.22
CA ALA A 40 17.52 -5.01 2.27
C ALA A 40 17.82 -3.61 1.76
N ALA A 41 18.16 -3.50 0.47
CA ALA A 41 18.12 -2.20 -0.17
C ALA A 41 16.75 -1.65 0.19
N THR A 42 16.71 -0.57 0.98
CA THR A 42 15.50 0.21 1.17
C THR A 42 15.18 0.73 -0.22
N ALA A 43 14.40 -0.05 -0.98
CA ALA A 43 13.71 0.45 -2.14
C ALA A 43 12.86 1.58 -1.58
N HIS A 44 13.33 2.82 -1.75
CA HIS A 44 12.52 3.96 -1.41
C HIS A 44 11.33 3.86 -2.34
N ALA A 45 10.16 3.58 -1.77
CA ALA A 45 8.90 3.61 -2.48
C ALA A 45 8.81 4.97 -3.17
N GLN A 46 8.83 4.97 -4.50
CA GLN A 46 8.61 6.14 -5.32
C GLN A 46 7.29 5.92 -6.04
N VAL A 47 6.22 6.07 -5.26
CA VAL A 47 4.86 5.96 -5.78
C VAL A 47 4.60 7.13 -6.73
N VAL A 48 4.32 6.80 -7.98
CA VAL A 48 3.75 7.73 -8.97
C VAL A 48 2.24 7.52 -8.98
N SER A 49 1.50 8.58 -8.69
CA SER A 49 0.04 8.58 -8.73
C SER A 49 -0.45 9.41 -9.90
N SER A 50 -1.49 8.93 -10.58
CA SER A 50 -2.20 9.72 -11.59
C SER A 50 -3.07 10.84 -10.99
N GLY A 51 -3.40 10.73 -9.70
CA GLY A 51 -4.58 11.38 -9.13
C GLY A 51 -5.88 10.92 -9.81
N ILE A 52 -6.99 11.60 -9.54
CA ILE A 52 -8.26 11.34 -10.22
C ILE A 52 -8.18 11.74 -11.70
N VAL A 53 -8.32 10.75 -12.59
CA VAL A 53 -8.33 10.94 -14.06
C VAL A 53 -9.70 10.75 -14.71
N ASN A 54 -10.57 9.91 -14.13
CA ASN A 54 -11.93 9.63 -14.61
C ASN A 54 -12.02 9.32 -16.13
N LEU A 55 -11.21 8.37 -16.60
CA LEU A 55 -11.24 7.94 -18.00
C LEU A 55 -12.37 6.94 -18.23
N ASN A 56 -13.22 7.19 -19.22
CA ASN A 56 -14.26 6.24 -19.62
C ASN A 56 -13.63 4.92 -20.09
N ILE A 57 -14.22 3.78 -19.75
CA ILE A 57 -13.85 2.47 -20.31
C ILE A 57 -14.98 1.99 -21.23
N PRO A 58 -14.90 2.27 -22.55
CA PRO A 58 -15.98 1.98 -23.49
C PRO A 58 -16.39 0.50 -23.48
N ALA A 59 -17.69 0.23 -23.50
CA ALA A 59 -18.25 -1.10 -23.73
C ALA A 59 -18.04 -1.54 -25.20
N SER A 60 -16.82 -1.93 -25.53
CA SER A 60 -16.41 -2.29 -26.88
C SER A 60 -15.37 -3.40 -26.90
N THR A 61 -15.02 -3.86 -28.09
CA THR A 61 -13.93 -4.81 -28.32
C THR A 61 -12.54 -4.22 -28.05
N ASN A 62 -12.40 -2.88 -28.07
CA ASN A 62 -11.13 -2.21 -27.84
C ASN A 62 -10.96 -1.76 -26.39
N GLY A 63 -12.05 -1.37 -25.71
CA GLY A 63 -11.97 -0.83 -24.35
C GLY A 63 -11.10 0.43 -24.26
N LEU A 64 -10.36 0.54 -23.15
CA LEU A 64 -9.42 1.64 -22.87
C LEU A 64 -7.99 1.10 -22.98
N TYR A 65 -7.18 1.59 -23.91
CA TYR A 65 -5.73 1.37 -23.87
C TYR A 65 -5.09 2.55 -23.13
N LEU A 66 -4.22 2.27 -22.17
CA LEU A 66 -3.51 3.30 -21.39
C LEU A 66 -2.05 2.90 -21.19
N ASN A 67 -1.13 3.81 -21.50
CA ASN A 67 0.24 3.77 -21.00
C ASN A 67 0.26 4.54 -19.66
N VAL A 68 0.57 3.86 -18.56
CA VAL A 68 0.47 4.43 -17.20
C VAL A 68 1.62 5.38 -16.90
N VAL A 69 2.75 5.26 -17.58
CA VAL A 69 3.93 6.12 -17.38
C VAL A 69 3.73 7.49 -18.02
N THR A 70 3.16 7.54 -19.22
CA THR A 70 2.97 8.75 -20.02
C THR A 70 1.57 9.33 -19.91
N GLY A 71 0.59 8.53 -19.49
CA GLY A 71 -0.84 8.88 -19.50
C GLY A 71 -1.50 8.83 -20.89
N ALA A 72 -0.76 8.45 -21.94
CA ALA A 72 -1.29 8.34 -23.30
C ALA A 72 -2.39 7.28 -23.35
N ASN A 73 -3.49 7.59 -24.04
CA ASN A 73 -4.66 6.71 -24.13
C ASN A 73 -5.42 6.88 -25.46
N ASN A 74 -6.32 5.93 -25.76
CA ASN A 74 -7.06 5.87 -27.03
C ASN A 74 -8.39 6.65 -27.01
N LEU A 75 -8.64 7.49 -26.01
CA LEU A 75 -9.85 8.30 -25.92
C LEU A 75 -9.66 9.69 -26.56
N PRO A 76 -10.75 10.32 -27.05
CA PRO A 76 -12.11 9.77 -27.20
C PRO A 76 -12.28 8.94 -28.49
N ALA A 77 -11.25 8.87 -29.35
CA ALA A 77 -11.35 8.38 -30.73
C ALA A 77 -11.55 6.85 -30.88
N GLY A 78 -11.48 6.07 -29.80
CA GLY A 78 -11.83 4.64 -29.81
C GLY A 78 -10.83 3.74 -30.55
N GLY A 79 -9.55 4.09 -30.52
CA GLY A 79 -8.48 3.38 -31.23
C GLY A 79 -8.13 2.00 -30.67
N THR A 80 -7.26 1.28 -31.38
CA THR A 80 -6.68 -0.01 -30.97
C THR A 80 -5.39 0.23 -30.17
N GLY A 81 -4.79 -0.84 -29.62
CA GLY A 81 -3.51 -0.75 -28.91
C GLY A 81 -2.36 -0.16 -29.74
N THR A 82 -2.42 -0.20 -31.07
CA THR A 82 -1.40 0.44 -31.93
C THR A 82 -1.46 1.96 -31.91
N THR A 83 -2.58 2.54 -31.46
CA THR A 83 -2.73 4.00 -31.28
C THR A 83 -2.18 4.50 -29.96
N VAL A 84 -1.83 3.59 -29.04
CA VAL A 84 -1.21 3.87 -27.75
C VAL A 84 0.07 3.04 -27.64
N PRO A 85 1.18 3.50 -28.24
CA PRO A 85 2.46 2.81 -28.14
C PRO A 85 2.84 2.58 -26.68
N GLY A 86 3.23 1.35 -26.34
CA GLY A 86 3.60 1.00 -24.97
C GLY A 86 2.43 0.96 -23.98
N TRP A 87 1.21 0.69 -24.43
CA TRP A 87 0.10 0.55 -23.48
C TRP A 87 0.38 -0.56 -22.45
N ASP A 88 0.00 -0.30 -21.20
CA ASP A 88 0.26 -1.16 -20.05
C ASP A 88 -1.00 -1.89 -19.58
N ILE A 89 -2.15 -1.21 -19.68
CA ILE A 89 -3.44 -1.77 -19.26
C ILE A 89 -4.48 -1.63 -20.37
N ASN A 90 -5.39 -2.61 -20.42
CA ASN A 90 -6.54 -2.64 -21.30
C ASN A 90 -7.75 -3.33 -20.67
N PRO A 91 -8.55 -2.63 -19.83
CA PRO A 91 -9.89 -3.08 -19.49
C PRO A 91 -10.82 -2.90 -20.71
N TRP A 92 -11.56 -3.95 -21.04
CA TRP A 92 -12.37 -4.03 -22.27
C TRP A 92 -13.60 -4.94 -22.08
N SER A 93 -14.26 -5.25 -23.19
CA SER A 93 -15.46 -6.07 -23.38
C SER A 93 -16.69 -5.23 -23.70
N ALA A 94 -17.46 -5.72 -24.67
CA ALA A 94 -18.75 -5.18 -25.09
C ALA A 94 -19.92 -5.66 -24.22
N THR A 95 -19.76 -6.80 -23.54
CA THR A 95 -20.85 -7.47 -22.80
C THR A 95 -20.57 -7.64 -21.30
N GLY A 96 -19.34 -7.37 -20.84
CA GLY A 96 -18.95 -7.54 -19.45
C GLY A 96 -17.72 -6.71 -19.12
N LEU A 97 -16.83 -7.26 -18.28
CA LEU A 97 -15.51 -6.71 -17.98
C LEU A 97 -14.46 -7.79 -18.23
N ALA A 98 -13.41 -7.43 -18.95
CA ALA A 98 -12.26 -8.27 -19.23
C ALA A 98 -11.00 -7.39 -19.29
N PHE A 99 -9.83 -8.03 -19.25
CA PHE A 99 -8.54 -7.37 -19.18
C PHE A 99 -7.58 -8.01 -20.17
N PHE A 100 -7.28 -7.31 -21.26
CA PHE A 100 -6.33 -7.81 -22.26
C PHE A 100 -4.92 -7.46 -21.83
N SER A 101 -4.00 -8.44 -21.86
CA SER A 101 -2.61 -8.22 -21.47
C SER A 101 -1.78 -7.70 -22.64
N PRO A 102 -0.87 -6.75 -22.40
CA PRO A 102 0.17 -6.42 -23.38
C PRO A 102 1.08 -7.63 -23.61
N THR A 103 1.85 -7.58 -24.71
CA THR A 103 2.81 -8.63 -25.05
C THR A 103 3.91 -8.79 -24.00
N ALA A 104 4.32 -7.70 -23.37
CA ALA A 104 5.27 -7.67 -22.26
C ALA A 104 4.62 -7.03 -21.03
N PRO A 105 4.83 -7.55 -19.81
CA PRO A 105 5.68 -8.70 -19.47
C PRO A 105 5.06 -10.05 -19.87
N ALA A 106 5.91 -11.03 -20.20
CA ALA A 106 5.47 -12.39 -20.51
C ALA A 106 4.74 -13.04 -19.33
N GLY A 107 3.67 -13.79 -19.61
CA GLY A 107 2.80 -14.39 -18.58
C GLY A 107 1.64 -13.51 -18.12
N GLY A 108 1.43 -12.36 -18.77
CA GLY A 108 0.28 -11.47 -18.54
C GLY A 108 0.56 -10.38 -17.50
N ALA A 109 -0.33 -9.39 -17.47
CA ALA A 109 -0.11 -8.14 -16.73
C ALA A 109 -0.91 -8.03 -15.43
N TYR A 110 -1.98 -8.80 -15.22
CA TYR A 110 -2.93 -8.53 -14.14
C TYR A 110 -2.80 -9.52 -12.99
N VAL A 111 -3.04 -9.04 -11.77
CA VAL A 111 -3.13 -9.90 -10.58
C VAL A 111 -4.37 -10.78 -10.69
N ILE A 112 -4.17 -12.09 -10.52
CA ILE A 112 -5.20 -13.11 -10.66
C ILE A 112 -5.23 -14.07 -9.45
N THR A 113 -6.40 -14.64 -9.15
CA THR A 113 -6.58 -15.71 -8.15
C THR A 113 -6.68 -17.10 -8.78
N SER A 114 -6.89 -17.17 -10.11
CA SER A 114 -6.89 -18.38 -10.94
C SER A 114 -6.49 -17.99 -12.37
N ALA A 115 -6.04 -18.94 -13.19
CA ALA A 115 -5.29 -18.70 -14.43
C ALA A 115 -5.81 -17.58 -15.37
N ASN A 116 -7.11 -17.23 -15.34
CA ASN A 116 -7.69 -16.27 -16.29
C ASN A 116 -8.57 -15.17 -15.66
N ASN A 117 -8.58 -15.03 -14.32
CA ASN A 117 -9.55 -14.15 -13.65
C ASN A 117 -8.87 -13.05 -12.83
N VAL A 118 -8.95 -11.82 -13.34
CA VAL A 118 -8.47 -10.62 -12.63
C VAL A 118 -9.26 -10.45 -11.35
N THR A 119 -8.53 -10.25 -10.26
CA THR A 119 -9.11 -10.18 -8.92
C THR A 119 -9.43 -8.75 -8.53
N ASN A 120 -10.62 -8.54 -7.97
CA ASN A 120 -10.92 -7.30 -7.27
C ASN A 120 -10.16 -7.26 -5.93
N LEU A 121 -9.16 -6.40 -5.82
CA LEU A 121 -8.28 -6.31 -4.66
C LEU A 121 -8.91 -5.47 -3.55
N ALA A 122 -8.71 -5.90 -2.31
CA ALA A 122 -9.06 -5.07 -1.15
C ALA A 122 -8.05 -3.93 -0.97
N PRO A 123 -8.46 -2.77 -0.42
CA PRO A 123 -7.54 -1.77 0.10
C PRO A 123 -6.46 -2.38 1.01
N GLY A 124 -5.21 -1.97 0.84
CA GLY A 124 -4.05 -2.49 1.57
C GLY A 124 -3.43 -3.75 0.96
N SER A 125 -4.05 -4.36 -0.07
CA SER A 125 -3.45 -5.50 -0.78
C SER A 125 -2.10 -5.10 -1.39
N LEU A 126 -1.09 -5.97 -1.25
CA LEU A 126 0.23 -5.75 -1.83
C LEU A 126 0.30 -6.32 -3.25
N VAL A 127 0.71 -5.50 -4.21
CA VAL A 127 1.02 -5.89 -5.59
C VAL A 127 2.53 -5.87 -5.76
N GLY A 128 3.13 -6.98 -6.18
CA GLY A 128 4.58 -7.08 -6.31
C GLY A 128 5.02 -8.40 -6.91
N ALA A 129 6.31 -8.71 -6.78
CA ALA A 129 6.92 -9.92 -7.34
C ALA A 129 6.31 -11.23 -6.82
N THR A 130 5.66 -11.20 -5.65
CA THR A 130 4.98 -12.37 -5.05
C THR A 130 3.54 -12.54 -5.53
N SER A 131 2.98 -11.58 -6.27
CA SER A 131 1.64 -11.69 -6.84
C SER A 131 1.63 -12.68 -8.00
N THR A 132 0.53 -13.40 -8.16
CA THR A 132 0.30 -14.24 -9.35
C THR A 132 -0.23 -13.37 -10.48
N PHE A 133 0.45 -13.38 -11.62
CA PHE A 133 0.06 -12.61 -12.81
C PHE A 133 -0.47 -13.52 -13.93
N GLY A 134 -1.41 -13.01 -14.70
CA GLY A 134 -2.03 -13.74 -15.82
C GLY A 134 -2.65 -12.82 -16.87
N SER A 135 -3.17 -13.44 -17.92
CA SER A 135 -3.95 -12.77 -18.95
C SER A 135 -5.43 -12.87 -18.60
N GLY A 136 -6.00 -11.76 -18.18
CA GLY A 136 -7.34 -11.69 -17.58
C GLY A 136 -8.47 -11.70 -18.61
N THR A 137 -8.75 -12.82 -19.26
CA THR A 137 -9.78 -12.84 -20.33
C THR A 137 -11.21 -12.66 -19.82
N THR A 138 -11.47 -12.85 -18.52
CA THR A 138 -12.80 -12.66 -17.92
C THR A 138 -12.71 -12.11 -16.50
N ALA A 139 -13.51 -11.08 -16.19
CA ALA A 139 -13.83 -10.74 -14.81
C ALA A 139 -15.01 -11.61 -14.34
N PHE A 140 -14.82 -12.40 -13.28
CA PHE A 140 -15.98 -13.01 -12.60
C PHE A 140 -16.88 -11.93 -12.04
N GLN A 141 -18.14 -11.85 -12.48
CA GLN A 141 -19.03 -10.76 -12.08
C GLN A 141 -19.22 -10.67 -10.56
N SER A 142 -19.24 -11.79 -9.84
CA SER A 142 -19.50 -11.85 -8.40
C SER A 142 -18.44 -11.19 -7.51
N GLN A 143 -17.22 -10.99 -7.99
CA GLN A 143 -16.15 -10.31 -7.23
C GLN A 143 -16.14 -8.79 -7.44
N TRP A 144 -16.84 -8.28 -8.45
CA TRP A 144 -16.89 -6.84 -8.75
C TRP A 144 -18.14 -6.22 -8.15
N LEU A 145 -17.96 -5.11 -7.45
CA LEU A 145 -19.03 -4.36 -6.81
C LEU A 145 -19.68 -3.44 -7.84
N LEU A 146 -20.94 -3.71 -8.17
CA LEU A 146 -21.78 -2.82 -8.99
C LEU A 146 -22.21 -1.59 -8.18
N ASN A 147 -22.49 -0.49 -8.88
CA ASN A 147 -22.83 0.81 -8.29
C ASN A 147 -21.79 1.29 -7.27
N SER A 148 -20.50 1.04 -7.56
CA SER A 148 -19.40 1.26 -6.62
C SER A 148 -18.13 1.71 -7.34
N SER A 149 -17.41 2.62 -6.70
CA SER A 149 -16.03 2.98 -7.05
C SER A 149 -14.99 2.17 -6.28
N ASN A 150 -15.41 1.30 -5.36
CA ASN A 150 -14.53 0.53 -4.50
C ASN A 150 -14.09 -0.78 -5.17
N ASN A 151 -13.61 -0.69 -6.40
CA ASN A 151 -13.03 -1.82 -7.10
C ASN A 151 -11.60 -1.52 -7.53
N PHE A 152 -10.68 -2.43 -7.25
CA PHE A 152 -9.27 -2.27 -7.55
C PHE A 152 -8.73 -3.50 -8.28
N PHE A 153 -7.79 -3.29 -9.18
CA PHE A 153 -7.00 -4.39 -9.75
C PHE A 153 -5.53 -4.04 -9.71
N GLY A 154 -4.71 -5.06 -9.50
CA GLY A 154 -3.26 -4.95 -9.56
C GLY A 154 -2.76 -5.26 -10.96
N PHE A 155 -1.67 -4.61 -11.35
CA PHE A 155 -1.00 -4.89 -12.61
C PHE A 155 0.53 -4.81 -12.48
N ARG A 156 1.20 -5.36 -13.48
CA ARG A 156 2.63 -5.18 -13.74
C ARG A 156 2.84 -4.75 -15.18
N PHE A 157 3.90 -4.03 -15.43
CA PHE A 157 4.27 -3.57 -16.76
C PHE A 157 5.79 -3.48 -16.94
N VAL A 158 6.27 -3.43 -18.18
CA VAL A 158 7.66 -3.14 -18.49
C VAL A 158 7.77 -1.68 -18.91
N ASN A 159 8.46 -0.86 -18.13
CA ASN A 159 8.68 0.54 -18.48
C ASN A 159 9.59 0.64 -19.70
N GLU A 160 9.16 1.34 -20.74
CA GLU A 160 9.85 1.44 -22.04
C GLU A 160 11.19 2.17 -21.94
N ALA A 161 11.35 3.07 -20.96
CA ALA A 161 12.59 3.80 -20.76
C ALA A 161 13.72 2.93 -20.20
N GLY A 162 13.37 1.93 -19.37
CA GLY A 162 14.33 1.09 -18.64
C GLY A 162 14.33 -0.38 -19.02
N GLY A 163 13.30 -0.87 -19.71
CA GLY A 163 13.09 -2.30 -19.97
C GLY A 163 12.86 -3.12 -18.69
N THR A 164 12.53 -2.47 -17.58
CA THR A 164 12.38 -3.08 -16.25
C THR A 164 10.93 -3.27 -15.85
N THR A 165 10.65 -4.29 -15.04
CA THR A 165 9.29 -4.55 -14.53
C THR A 165 8.95 -3.64 -13.36
N HIS A 166 7.76 -3.06 -13.40
CA HIS A 166 7.16 -2.25 -12.35
C HIS A 166 5.79 -2.81 -11.96
N TYR A 167 5.33 -2.44 -10.77
CA TYR A 167 4.06 -2.87 -10.20
C TYR A 167 3.16 -1.68 -9.92
N GLY A 168 1.86 -1.87 -10.12
CA GLY A 168 0.86 -0.85 -9.96
C GLY A 168 -0.50 -1.39 -9.56
N TRP A 169 -1.40 -0.48 -9.25
CA TRP A 169 -2.81 -0.76 -9.04
C TRP A 169 -3.66 0.34 -9.68
N ALA A 170 -4.90 0.00 -9.99
CA ALA A 170 -5.85 0.93 -10.58
C ALA A 170 -7.24 0.73 -9.96
N GLN A 171 -7.98 1.83 -9.85
CA GLN A 171 -9.34 1.87 -9.33
C GLN A 171 -10.34 2.02 -10.47
N ILE A 172 -11.38 1.19 -10.47
CA ILE A 172 -12.49 1.26 -11.44
C ILE A 172 -13.80 1.52 -10.71
N ALA A 173 -14.55 2.49 -11.20
CA ALA A 173 -15.96 2.64 -10.88
C ALA A 173 -16.80 1.82 -11.85
N ILE A 174 -17.73 1.04 -11.29
CA ILE A 174 -18.67 0.22 -12.05
C ILE A 174 -20.08 0.69 -11.70
N GLY A 175 -20.87 0.99 -12.72
CA GLY A 175 -22.27 1.37 -12.61
C GLY A 175 -23.19 0.18 -12.32
N ALA A 176 -24.43 0.27 -12.78
CA ALA A 176 -25.43 -0.78 -12.59
C ALA A 176 -25.13 -2.05 -13.40
N ALA A 177 -24.24 -1.96 -14.39
CA ALA A 177 -23.81 -3.08 -15.22
C ALA A 177 -22.29 -3.06 -15.42
N LEU A 178 -21.69 -4.25 -15.66
CA LEU A 178 -20.25 -4.39 -15.94
C LEU A 178 -19.78 -3.67 -17.21
N THR A 179 -20.69 -3.18 -18.04
CA THR A 179 -20.39 -2.38 -19.23
C THR A 179 -20.32 -0.87 -18.93
N GLN A 180 -20.79 -0.44 -17.76
CA GLN A 180 -20.74 0.95 -17.31
C GLN A 180 -19.52 1.14 -16.41
N ARG A 181 -18.41 1.65 -16.95
CA ARG A 181 -17.11 1.62 -16.29
C ARG A 181 -16.32 2.89 -16.49
N THR A 182 -15.64 3.31 -15.44
CA THR A 182 -14.71 4.45 -15.46
C THR A 182 -13.45 4.07 -14.71
N LEU A 183 -12.29 4.26 -15.32
CA LEU A 183 -11.01 4.24 -14.62
C LEU A 183 -10.91 5.54 -13.80
N VAL A 184 -10.94 5.41 -12.48
CA VAL A 184 -10.96 6.56 -11.56
C VAL A 184 -9.56 7.13 -11.39
N GLN A 185 -8.60 6.26 -11.07
CA GLN A 185 -7.21 6.59 -10.81
C GLN A 185 -6.32 5.34 -10.92
N TYR A 186 -5.01 5.55 -10.96
CA TYR A 186 -4.02 4.51 -10.89
C TYR A 186 -2.73 5.02 -10.23
N ALA A 187 -1.95 4.09 -9.68
CA ALA A 187 -0.63 4.39 -9.15
C ALA A 187 0.33 3.22 -9.40
N PHE A 188 1.62 3.52 -9.46
CA PHE A 188 2.66 2.52 -9.64
C PHE A 188 3.96 2.91 -8.91
N GLU A 189 4.83 1.93 -8.70
CA GLU A 189 6.18 2.14 -8.17
C GLU A 189 7.16 2.46 -9.28
N ALA A 190 7.76 3.65 -9.25
CA ALA A 190 8.82 4.04 -10.18
C ALA A 190 10.13 3.31 -9.89
N THR A 191 10.31 2.76 -8.68
CA THR A 191 11.45 1.90 -8.39
C THR A 191 11.23 0.51 -9.01
N PRO A 192 12.09 0.04 -9.93
CA PRO A 192 11.96 -1.28 -10.54
C PRO A 192 11.84 -2.40 -9.50
N GLY A 193 10.87 -3.29 -9.69
CA GLY A 193 10.67 -4.45 -8.82
C GLY A 193 10.10 -4.16 -7.42
N ALA A 194 9.94 -2.89 -7.02
CA ALA A 194 9.37 -2.54 -5.71
C ALA A 194 7.86 -2.80 -5.66
N SER A 195 7.39 -3.41 -4.58
CA SER A 195 5.96 -3.67 -4.37
C SER A 195 5.21 -2.42 -3.97
N ILE A 196 3.91 -2.38 -4.28
CA ILE A 196 3.01 -1.28 -3.99
C ILE A 196 1.76 -1.77 -3.26
N ALA A 197 1.33 -1.05 -2.22
CA ALA A 197 0.05 -1.31 -1.56
C ALA A 197 -1.08 -0.58 -2.29
N VAL A 198 -2.25 -1.22 -2.41
CA VAL A 198 -3.48 -0.58 -2.88
C VAL A 198 -3.90 0.46 -1.85
N VAL A 199 -3.80 1.74 -2.17
CA VAL A 199 -4.16 2.84 -1.27
C VAL A 199 -5.29 3.64 -1.92
N PRO A 200 -6.55 3.46 -1.50
CA PRO A 200 -7.63 4.36 -1.87
C PRO A 200 -7.22 5.80 -1.54
N GLU A 201 -7.59 6.75 -2.40
CA GLU A 201 -6.94 8.06 -2.43
C GLU A 201 -6.78 8.70 -1.04
N PRO A 202 -5.62 9.30 -0.70
CA PRO A 202 -5.31 9.80 0.64
C PRO A 202 -6.37 10.72 1.25
N GLY A 203 -7.19 11.39 0.44
CA GLY A 203 -8.30 12.24 0.89
C GLY A 203 -9.27 11.51 1.82
N THR A 204 -9.56 10.22 1.61
CA THR A 204 -10.51 9.49 2.47
C THR A 204 -9.91 9.24 3.85
N TYR A 205 -8.65 8.82 3.93
CA TYR A 205 -7.97 8.58 5.20
C TYR A 205 -7.61 9.88 5.94
N ALA A 206 -7.20 10.91 5.20
CA ALA A 206 -6.95 12.24 5.76
C ALA A 206 -8.23 12.87 6.31
N MET A 207 -9.35 12.80 5.58
CA MET A 207 -10.64 13.33 6.05
C MET A 207 -11.23 12.49 7.17
N MET A 208 -11.04 11.17 7.17
CA MET A 208 -11.42 10.32 8.30
C MET A 208 -10.58 10.66 9.55
N GLY A 209 -9.26 10.85 9.39
CA GLY A 209 -8.38 11.29 10.47
C GLY A 209 -8.79 12.65 11.03
N LEU A 210 -9.07 13.62 10.16
CA LEU A 210 -9.56 14.95 10.54
C LEU A 210 -10.93 14.89 11.22
N GLY A 211 -11.84 14.04 10.74
CA GLY A 211 -13.16 13.81 11.34
C GLY A 211 -13.08 13.24 12.76
N VAL A 212 -12.18 12.27 12.98
CA VAL A 212 -11.93 11.72 14.33
C VAL A 212 -11.33 12.78 15.26
N ILE A 213 -10.36 13.58 14.78
CA ILE A 213 -9.79 14.68 15.56
C ILE A 213 -10.86 15.73 15.91
N ALA A 214 -11.71 16.10 14.96
CA ALA A 214 -12.80 17.05 15.17
C ALA A 214 -13.82 16.54 16.20
N LEU A 215 -14.19 15.24 16.14
CA LEU A 215 -15.10 14.62 17.11
C LEU A 215 -14.49 14.58 18.53
N LEU A 216 -13.21 14.24 18.64
CA LEU A 216 -12.49 14.24 19.91
C LEU A 216 -12.35 15.66 20.49
N ALA A 217 -12.10 16.65 19.64
CA ALA A 217 -12.05 18.06 20.04
C ALA A 217 -13.42 18.59 20.52
N ALA A 218 -14.51 18.18 19.86
CA ALA A 218 -15.87 18.54 20.26
C ALA A 218 -16.24 17.94 21.63
N ARG A 219 -15.90 16.67 21.89
CA ARG A 219 -16.13 16.00 23.18
C ARG A 219 -15.43 16.70 24.35
N ARG A 220 -14.20 17.21 24.13
CA ARG A 220 -13.43 17.95 25.13
C ARG A 220 -13.99 19.34 25.45
N ARG A 221 -14.81 19.92 24.57
CA ARG A 221 -15.47 21.21 24.82
C ARG A 221 -16.72 21.04 25.68
N LEU A 222 -17.49 19.98 25.44
CA LEU A 222 -18.69 19.65 26.22
C LEU A 222 -18.35 19.26 27.67
N SER A 223 -17.25 18.54 27.89
CA SER A 223 -16.81 18.16 29.24
C SER A 223 -16.23 19.31 30.08
N LYS A 224 -16.09 20.52 29.52
CA LYS A 224 -15.64 21.73 30.24
C LYS A 224 -16.79 22.68 30.60
N GLN A 225 -18.01 22.36 30.16
CA GLN A 225 -19.22 23.16 30.38
C GLN A 225 -20.23 22.48 31.32
N ALA A 226 -19.87 21.32 31.87
CA ALA A 226 -20.57 20.62 32.95
C ALA A 226 -19.70 20.67 34.21
#